data_AF-A0A1V5BQI7-F1
#
_entry.id   AF-A0A1V5BQI7-F1
#
_cell.length_a   1.000
_cell.length_b   1.000
_cell.length_c   1.000
_cell.angle_alpha   90.00
_cell.angle_beta   90.00
_cell.angle_gamma   90.00
#
_symmetry.space_group_name_H-M   'P 1'
#
loop_
_entity.id
_entity.type
_entity.pdbx_description
1 polymer ?
#
loop_
_entity_poly.entity_id
_entity_poly.type
_entity_poly.pdbx_seq_one_letter_code
_entity_poly.pdbx_strand_id
1 'polypeptide(L)'
;MRKCFLLVLVLFATFSFAGLAQAAPRVVLDGQALNFDVPPTVENDRTMVPLRAIFEALDAEVNWDDATQTVTARRDNTELKLAIGGKAFKNGTPVNLDVPAKIINGRTMVPLRFVSETIGCQVSWDDATQTVSITNAGGKNNFKVNANESKSFIHRFQQRDNNVSNDASIKDIEDTLNDYFEDGGNDYFADDGIDVAISLAGDEDDLAYAIKLDFSDADVHDDLTEVSANKIKTFLDAVRSKIYTEIDGTGYEDADITGKLVDNDQASYYVRYNGSSYTFSWD
;
A
#
# COMPACT_ATOMS: atom_id res chain seq x y z
N MET A 1 32.99 76.43 -31.38
CA MET A 1 31.96 75.63 -32.10
C MET A 1 32.42 74.17 -32.08
N ARG A 2 31.79 73.34 -31.25
CA ARG A 2 30.85 72.27 -31.64
C ARG A 2 31.51 70.95 -32.09
N LYS A 3 31.44 69.97 -31.17
CA LYS A 3 31.02 68.55 -31.35
C LYS A 3 31.78 67.68 -32.37
N CYS A 4 32.32 66.54 -31.91
CA CYS A 4 31.82 65.24 -32.38
C CYS A 4 32.28 64.11 -31.45
N PHE A 5 31.32 63.60 -30.68
CA PHE A 5 31.41 62.44 -29.80
C PHE A 5 31.10 61.21 -30.68
N LEU A 6 32.01 60.25 -30.79
CA LEU A 6 31.71 58.94 -31.36
C LEU A 6 31.42 58.00 -30.20
N LEU A 7 30.12 57.84 -29.95
CA LEU A 7 29.53 57.09 -28.85
C LEU A 7 29.29 55.65 -29.34
N VAL A 8 30.22 54.74 -29.04
CA VAL A 8 30.01 53.29 -29.23
C VAL A 8 29.11 52.82 -28.09
N LEU A 9 27.81 52.81 -28.36
CA LEU A 9 26.78 52.30 -27.48
C LEU A 9 26.86 50.76 -27.47
N VAL A 10 27.63 50.20 -26.54
CA VAL A 10 27.56 48.77 -26.24
C VAL A 10 26.24 48.52 -25.53
N LEU A 11 25.26 48.08 -26.30
CA LEU A 11 23.96 47.60 -25.84
C LEU A 11 24.18 46.29 -25.06
N PHE A 12 24.58 46.38 -23.80
CA PHE A 12 24.46 45.27 -22.86
C PHE A 12 22.98 45.09 -22.58
N ALA A 13 22.31 44.30 -23.44
CA ALA A 13 21.00 43.78 -23.14
C ALA A 13 21.14 42.94 -21.87
N THR A 14 20.75 43.52 -20.72
CA THR A 14 20.54 42.78 -19.49
C THR A 14 19.35 41.87 -19.75
N PHE A 15 19.63 40.68 -20.28
CA PHE A 15 18.69 39.60 -20.31
C PHE A 15 18.47 39.21 -18.85
N SER A 16 17.47 39.83 -18.21
CA SER A 16 16.97 39.39 -16.92
C SER A 16 16.48 37.97 -17.13
N PHE A 17 17.32 37.00 -16.79
CA PHE A 17 16.88 35.62 -16.67
C PHE A 17 15.97 35.61 -15.45
N ALA A 18 14.68 35.85 -15.67
CA ALA A 18 13.67 35.55 -14.69
C ALA A 18 13.81 34.05 -14.44
N GLY A 19 14.38 33.69 -13.29
CA GLY A 19 14.46 32.29 -12.88
C GLY A 19 13.04 31.75 -12.89
N LEU A 20 12.74 30.85 -13.82
CA LEU A 20 11.48 30.14 -13.83
C LEU A 20 11.42 29.38 -12.51
N ALA A 21 10.48 29.75 -11.64
CA ALA A 21 10.21 28.98 -10.45
C ALA A 21 9.85 27.57 -10.91
N GLN A 22 10.68 26.59 -10.54
CA GLN A 22 10.43 25.19 -10.84
C GLN A 22 9.09 24.83 -10.20
N ALA A 23 8.17 24.26 -10.98
CA ALA A 23 6.89 23.81 -10.46
C ALA A 23 7.12 22.78 -9.35
N ALA A 24 6.31 22.84 -8.30
CA ALA A 24 6.40 21.89 -7.19
C ALA A 24 6.23 20.46 -7.73
N PRO A 25 7.09 19.50 -7.33
CA PRO A 25 6.93 18.11 -7.72
C PRO A 25 5.56 17.57 -7.31
N ARG A 26 4.90 16.87 -8.23
CA ARG A 26 3.67 16.13 -7.92
C ARG A 26 4.05 14.82 -7.23
N VAL A 27 3.34 14.44 -6.16
CA VAL A 27 3.56 13.15 -5.49
C VAL A 27 2.34 12.28 -5.65
N VAL A 28 2.57 11.04 -6.05
CA VAL A 28 1.56 10.00 -6.23
C VAL A 28 1.91 8.83 -5.32
N LEU A 29 0.93 8.30 -4.62
CA LEU A 29 1.05 7.08 -3.83
C LEU A 29 0.05 6.05 -4.37
N ASP A 30 0.55 4.89 -4.80
CA ASP A 30 -0.25 3.78 -5.36
C ASP A 30 -1.26 4.24 -6.42
N GLY A 31 -0.81 5.16 -7.29
CA GLY A 31 -1.62 5.74 -8.37
C GLY A 31 -2.52 6.91 -7.97
N GLN A 32 -2.67 7.20 -6.67
CA GLN A 32 -3.45 8.33 -6.15
C GLN A 32 -2.60 9.57 -5.91
N ALA A 33 -3.10 10.75 -6.30
CA ALA A 33 -2.40 12.01 -6.10
C ALA A 33 -2.49 12.46 -4.64
N LEU A 34 -1.35 12.77 -4.02
CA LEU A 34 -1.34 13.33 -2.68
C LEU A 34 -1.44 14.87 -2.72
N ASN A 35 -2.30 15.41 -1.87
CA ASN A 35 -2.45 16.84 -1.66
C ASN A 35 -1.69 17.27 -0.40
N PHE A 36 -0.98 18.38 -0.51
CA PHE A 36 -0.19 18.93 0.59
C PHE A 36 -0.59 20.36 0.89
N ASP A 37 -0.68 20.70 2.17
CA ASP A 37 -0.88 22.07 2.64
C ASP A 37 0.40 22.92 2.52
N VAL A 38 1.56 22.28 2.62
CA VAL A 38 2.88 22.82 2.24
C VAL A 38 3.40 22.02 1.05
N PRO A 39 3.58 22.64 -0.13
CA PRO A 39 3.94 21.90 -1.34
C PRO A 39 5.32 21.25 -1.23
N PRO A 40 5.53 20.09 -1.90
CA PRO A 40 6.86 19.52 -2.08
C PRO A 40 7.82 20.53 -2.72
N THR A 41 9.09 20.48 -2.32
CA THR A 41 10.14 21.39 -2.83
C THR A 41 11.38 20.61 -3.24
N VAL A 42 12.10 21.06 -4.26
CA VAL A 42 13.41 20.50 -4.59
C VAL A 42 14.52 21.30 -3.90
N GLU A 43 15.43 20.61 -3.23
CA GLU A 43 16.60 21.19 -2.59
C GLU A 43 17.79 20.24 -2.73
N ASN A 44 18.93 20.74 -3.20
CA ASN A 44 20.14 19.93 -3.44
C ASN A 44 19.85 18.63 -4.22
N ASP A 45 19.05 18.73 -5.28
CA ASP A 45 18.60 17.60 -6.10
C ASP A 45 17.88 16.50 -5.30
N ARG A 46 17.16 16.90 -4.23
CA ARG A 46 16.27 16.04 -3.45
C ARG A 46 14.89 16.67 -3.34
N THR A 47 13.87 15.86 -3.60
CA THR A 47 12.48 16.23 -3.33
C THR A 47 12.22 16.12 -1.83
N MET A 48 11.91 17.26 -1.22
CA MET A 48 11.51 17.39 0.17
C MET A 48 9.99 17.38 0.25
N VAL A 49 9.44 16.56 1.13
CA VAL A 49 8.00 16.37 1.30
C VAL A 49 7.57 16.52 2.77
N PRO A 50 6.33 16.94 3.05
CA PRO A 50 5.81 16.94 4.41
C PRO A 50 5.73 15.51 4.95
N LEU A 51 6.54 15.21 5.98
CA LEU A 51 6.66 13.86 6.54
C LEU A 51 5.29 13.30 6.92
N ARG A 52 4.54 14.07 7.72
CA ARG A 52 3.24 13.65 8.24
C ARG A 52 2.28 13.22 7.13
N ALA A 53 2.16 13.99 6.07
CA ALA A 53 1.22 13.71 4.99
C ALA A 53 1.54 12.40 4.27
N ILE A 54 2.82 12.07 4.06
CA ILE A 54 3.20 10.80 3.43
C ILE A 54 2.93 9.63 4.38
N PHE A 55 3.36 9.74 5.64
CA PHE A 55 3.20 8.68 6.63
C PHE A 55 1.72 8.42 6.96
N GLU A 56 0.89 9.45 7.13
CA GLU A 56 -0.56 9.30 7.34
C GLU A 56 -1.26 8.72 6.09
N ALA A 57 -0.83 9.10 4.88
CA ALA A 57 -1.34 8.48 3.65
C ALA A 57 -0.95 7.00 3.48
N LEU A 58 0.00 6.53 4.31
CA LEU A 58 0.43 5.14 4.41
C LEU A 58 -0.04 4.50 5.73
N ASP A 59 -1.10 5.04 6.32
CA ASP A 59 -1.73 4.54 7.54
C ASP A 59 -0.81 4.48 8.77
N ALA A 60 0.25 5.28 8.81
CA ALA A 60 1.13 5.40 9.97
C ALA A 60 0.61 6.45 10.97
N GLU A 61 0.69 6.14 12.27
CA GLU A 61 0.47 7.09 13.35
C GLU A 61 1.65 8.07 13.44
N VAL A 62 1.40 9.37 13.44
CA VAL A 62 2.47 10.40 13.52
C VAL A 62 2.27 11.31 14.73
N ASN A 63 3.17 11.20 15.70
CA ASN A 63 3.22 12.04 16.90
C ASN A 63 4.36 13.07 16.84
N TRP A 64 4.10 14.27 17.38
CA TRP A 64 5.10 15.34 17.53
C TRP A 64 5.35 15.61 19.02
N ASP A 65 6.61 15.62 19.41
CA ASP A 65 7.07 16.11 20.71
C ASP A 65 7.72 17.48 20.54
N ASP A 66 7.04 18.51 21.06
CA ASP A 66 7.49 19.90 20.97
C ASP A 66 8.71 20.21 21.83
N ALA A 67 8.82 19.57 23.00
CA ALA A 67 9.92 19.80 23.93
C ALA A 67 11.25 19.30 23.39
N THR A 68 11.22 18.20 22.65
CA THR A 68 12.41 17.58 22.04
C THR A 68 12.53 17.84 20.54
N GLN A 69 11.57 18.54 19.94
CA GLN A 69 11.45 18.75 18.49
C GLN A 69 11.61 17.44 17.69
N THR A 70 10.89 16.40 18.14
CA THR A 70 11.00 15.05 17.60
C THR A 70 9.68 14.59 16.99
N VAL A 71 9.75 14.12 15.74
CA VAL A 71 8.68 13.37 15.11
C VAL A 71 8.86 11.88 15.41
N THR A 72 7.80 11.22 15.86
CA THR A 72 7.72 9.76 15.93
C THR A 72 6.62 9.29 14.98
N ALA A 73 6.95 8.46 14.00
CA ALA A 73 5.99 7.81 13.12
C ALA A 73 5.99 6.29 13.38
N ARG A 74 4.82 5.67 13.46
CA ARG A 74 4.68 4.22 13.70
C ARG A 74 3.70 3.61 12.71
N ARG A 75 4.11 2.49 12.12
CA ARG A 75 3.28 1.63 11.29
C ARG A 75 3.73 0.19 11.52
N ASP A 76 2.80 -0.69 11.85
CA ASP A 76 3.08 -2.10 12.15
C ASP A 76 4.24 -2.26 13.15
N ASN A 77 5.28 -3.02 12.80
CA ASN A 77 6.49 -3.21 13.60
C ASN A 77 7.61 -2.19 13.31
N THR A 78 7.29 -1.08 12.64
CA THR A 78 8.26 -0.02 12.29
C THR A 78 7.99 1.27 13.07
N GLU A 79 8.94 1.66 13.91
CA GLU A 79 9.02 2.97 14.55
C GLU A 79 10.13 3.80 13.90
N LEU A 80 9.76 4.96 13.36
CA LEU A 80 10.70 6.00 12.97
C LEU A 80 10.71 7.10 14.02
N LYS A 81 11.89 7.47 14.51
CA LYS A 81 12.13 8.67 15.32
C LYS A 81 13.07 9.62 14.62
N LEU A 82 12.67 10.88 14.49
CA LEU A 82 13.44 11.92 13.81
C LEU A 82 13.44 13.21 14.63
N ALA A 83 14.61 13.60 15.12
CA ALA A 83 14.81 14.92 15.72
C ALA A 83 15.17 15.95 14.63
N ILE A 84 14.52 17.11 14.63
CA ILE A 84 14.81 18.18 13.66
C ILE A 84 16.26 18.66 13.81
N GLY A 85 17.00 18.71 12.70
CA GLY A 85 18.44 19.02 12.69
C GLY A 85 19.33 17.97 13.38
N GLY A 86 18.76 16.86 13.86
CA GLY A 86 19.43 15.79 14.59
C GLY A 86 19.54 14.49 13.79
N LYS A 87 19.62 13.38 14.52
CA LYS A 87 19.67 12.03 13.95
C LYS A 87 18.26 11.46 13.75
N ALA A 88 18.14 10.55 12.81
CA ALA A 88 16.98 9.69 12.67
C ALA A 88 17.31 8.25 13.09
N PHE A 89 16.30 7.53 13.55
CA PHE A 89 16.38 6.15 13.96
C PHE A 89 15.18 5.37 13.41
N LYS A 90 15.43 4.20 12.83
CA LYS A 90 14.41 3.19 12.47
C LYS A 90 14.57 2.01 13.41
N ASN A 91 13.54 1.70 14.20
CA ASN A 91 13.57 0.63 15.20
C ASN A 91 14.80 0.70 16.12
N GLY A 92 15.16 1.91 16.55
CA GLY A 92 16.34 2.16 17.39
C GLY A 92 17.69 2.16 16.67
N THR A 93 17.75 1.77 15.39
CA THR A 93 18.97 1.78 14.58
C THR A 93 19.13 3.13 13.88
N PRO A 94 20.30 3.79 13.95
CA PRO A 94 20.51 5.10 13.32
C PRO A 94 20.44 5.00 11.79
N VAL A 95 19.75 5.95 11.18
CA VAL A 95 19.61 6.11 9.73
C VAL A 95 19.98 7.54 9.33
N ASN A 96 20.59 7.69 8.16
CA ASN A 96 21.07 8.98 7.67
C ASN A 96 20.07 9.60 6.69
N LEU A 97 19.99 10.93 6.71
CA LEU A 97 19.26 11.69 5.71
C LEU A 97 20.26 12.34 4.75
N ASP A 98 20.02 12.22 3.45
CA ASP A 98 20.81 12.91 2.41
C ASP A 98 20.75 14.44 2.56
N VAL A 99 19.58 14.96 2.94
CA VAL A 99 19.35 16.36 3.27
C VAL A 99 18.69 16.40 4.65
N PRO A 100 19.22 17.19 5.61
CA PRO A 100 18.66 17.25 6.96
C PRO A 100 17.17 17.61 6.97
N ALA A 101 16.43 17.00 7.89
CA ALA A 101 15.05 17.38 8.14
C ALA A 101 14.97 18.82 8.63
N LYS A 102 13.97 19.57 8.13
CA LYS A 102 13.77 20.98 8.49
C LYS A 102 12.30 21.32 8.58
N ILE A 103 12.00 22.43 9.26
CA ILE A 103 10.64 22.95 9.33
C ILE A 103 10.48 24.03 8.26
N ILE A 104 9.51 23.85 7.36
CA ILE A 104 9.05 24.87 6.40
C ILE A 104 7.57 25.11 6.66
N ASN A 105 7.18 26.37 6.89
CA ASN A 105 5.78 26.77 7.11
C ASN A 105 5.05 25.90 8.17
N GLY A 106 5.76 25.50 9.23
CA GLY A 106 5.19 24.67 10.30
C GLY A 106 5.01 23.19 9.95
N ARG A 107 5.66 22.70 8.89
CA ARG A 107 5.70 21.27 8.51
C ARG A 107 7.13 20.76 8.53
N THR A 108 7.30 19.55 9.08
CA THR A 108 8.56 18.82 9.00
C THR A 108 8.73 18.28 7.59
N MET A 109 9.73 18.80 6.89
CA MET A 109 10.11 18.42 5.53
C MET A 109 11.28 17.45 5.59
N VAL A 110 11.18 16.34 4.86
CA VAL A 110 12.21 15.30 4.77
C VAL A 110 12.46 14.89 3.32
N PRO A 111 13.65 14.36 3.00
CA PRO A 111 13.89 13.77 1.69
C PRO A 111 12.91 12.63 1.47
N LEU A 112 12.23 12.62 0.34
CA LEU A 112 11.24 11.59 0.05
C LEU A 112 11.83 10.18 0.07
N ARG A 113 13.06 10.00 -0.45
CA ARG A 113 13.74 8.69 -0.44
C ARG A 113 13.93 8.14 0.97
N PHE A 114 14.21 9.02 1.93
CA PHE A 114 14.31 8.62 3.33
C PHE A 114 12.98 8.06 3.85
N VAL A 115 11.86 8.67 3.44
CA VAL A 115 10.53 8.13 3.76
C VAL A 115 10.39 6.75 3.15
N SER A 116 10.55 6.57 1.85
CA SER A 116 10.34 5.28 1.18
C SER A 116 11.22 4.14 1.72
N GLU A 117 12.50 4.39 2.00
CA GLU A 117 13.41 3.39 2.58
C GLU A 117 13.04 3.01 4.02
N THR A 118 12.48 3.95 4.77
CA THR A 118 12.10 3.71 6.16
C THR A 118 10.95 2.71 6.26
N ILE A 119 10.03 2.73 5.31
CA ILE A 119 8.77 1.97 5.33
C ILE A 119 8.67 0.91 4.22
N GLY A 120 9.72 0.73 3.42
CA GLY A 120 9.81 -0.37 2.45
C GLY A 120 9.15 -0.11 1.08
N CYS A 121 8.85 1.14 0.73
CA CYS A 121 8.26 1.48 -0.55
C CYS A 121 9.31 1.68 -1.66
N GLN A 122 8.92 1.43 -2.91
CA GLN A 122 9.66 1.86 -4.10
C GLN A 122 9.30 3.29 -4.48
N VAL A 123 10.28 4.03 -4.98
CA VAL A 123 10.09 5.40 -5.48
C VAL A 123 10.65 5.51 -6.88
N SER A 124 9.83 6.02 -7.80
CA SER A 124 10.24 6.38 -9.16
C SER A 124 10.00 7.85 -9.43
N TRP A 125 10.80 8.41 -10.33
CA TRP A 125 10.75 9.81 -10.72
C TRP A 125 10.53 9.92 -12.22
N ASP A 126 9.57 10.76 -12.62
CA ASP A 126 9.32 11.15 -14.00
C ASP A 126 9.73 12.61 -14.19
N ASP A 127 10.86 12.81 -14.89
CA ASP A 127 11.39 14.14 -15.22
C ASP A 127 10.45 14.97 -16.09
N ALA A 128 9.73 14.34 -17.02
CA ALA A 128 8.89 15.05 -17.99
C ALA A 128 7.65 15.65 -17.32
N THR A 129 7.09 14.95 -16.34
CA THR A 129 5.91 15.40 -15.60
C THR A 129 6.24 15.97 -14.22
N GLN A 130 7.51 15.96 -13.81
CA GLN A 130 7.97 16.30 -12.46
C GLN A 130 7.17 15.54 -11.39
N THR A 131 6.87 14.27 -11.65
CA THR A 131 6.06 13.42 -10.77
C THR A 131 6.95 12.44 -10.04
N VAL A 132 6.82 12.41 -8.72
CA VAL A 132 7.27 11.28 -7.93
C VAL A 132 6.14 10.28 -7.76
N SER A 133 6.39 9.02 -8.07
CA SER A 133 5.49 7.92 -7.76
C SER A 133 6.09 7.04 -6.68
N ILE A 134 5.36 6.90 -5.58
CA ILE A 134 5.60 5.97 -4.49
C ILE A 134 4.72 4.76 -4.76
N THR A 135 5.33 3.59 -4.81
CA THR A 135 4.64 2.31 -5.00
C THR A 135 5.05 1.38 -3.89
N ASN A 136 4.12 0.68 -3.27
CA ASN A 136 4.50 -0.39 -2.36
C ASN A 136 5.27 -1.50 -3.11
N ALA A 137 6.31 -2.07 -2.49
CA ALA A 137 7.27 -2.92 -3.20
C ALA A 137 6.74 -4.30 -3.66
N GLY A 138 5.47 -4.64 -3.41
CA GLY A 138 4.82 -5.87 -3.89
C GLY A 138 4.49 -5.93 -5.40
N GLY A 139 4.99 -5.00 -6.22
CA GLY A 139 4.51 -4.81 -7.60
C GLY A 139 5.52 -4.99 -8.75
N LYS A 140 5.69 -6.23 -9.23
CA LYS A 140 6.07 -6.67 -10.61
C LYS A 140 7.55 -6.85 -11.02
N ASN A 141 7.88 -8.12 -11.35
CA ASN A 141 9.13 -8.64 -11.92
C ASN A 141 9.21 -8.54 -13.46
N ASN A 142 10.41 -8.27 -14.02
CA ASN A 142 10.71 -8.48 -15.44
C ASN A 142 12.13 -9.06 -15.64
N PHE A 143 12.28 -10.39 -15.62
CA PHE A 143 13.55 -11.05 -15.96
C PHE A 143 13.40 -11.89 -17.23
N LYS A 144 14.16 -11.56 -18.28
CA LYS A 144 14.21 -12.32 -19.54
C LYS A 144 15.35 -13.33 -19.47
N VAL A 145 15.03 -14.64 -19.45
CA VAL A 145 16.04 -15.72 -19.44
C VAL A 145 16.22 -16.34 -20.82
N ASN A 146 17.47 -16.65 -21.15
CA ASN A 146 17.95 -17.20 -22.42
C ASN A 146 17.58 -18.69 -22.58
N ALA A 147 17.13 -19.07 -23.78
CA ALA A 147 16.59 -20.38 -24.18
C ALA A 147 17.50 -21.61 -23.95
N ASN A 148 18.78 -21.41 -23.64
CA ASN A 148 19.72 -22.50 -23.43
C ASN A 148 19.72 -23.01 -21.98
N GLU A 149 19.28 -22.19 -21.01
CA GLU A 149 19.10 -22.65 -19.63
C GLU A 149 17.81 -23.45 -19.47
N SER A 150 16.80 -23.17 -20.31
CA SER A 150 15.48 -23.82 -20.27
C SER A 150 15.56 -25.34 -20.35
N LYS A 151 16.51 -25.92 -21.08
CA LYS A 151 16.62 -27.39 -21.22
C LYS A 151 17.18 -28.09 -19.97
N SER A 152 18.15 -27.48 -19.31
CA SER A 152 18.66 -27.95 -18.01
C SER A 152 17.64 -27.74 -16.88
N PHE A 153 16.78 -26.73 -17.01
CA PHE A 153 15.65 -26.54 -16.10
C PHE A 153 14.57 -27.60 -16.31
N ILE A 154 14.10 -27.86 -17.53
CA ILE A 154 13.01 -28.84 -17.81
C ILE A 154 13.36 -30.23 -17.25
N HIS A 155 14.61 -30.68 -17.35
CA HIS A 155 15.03 -31.99 -16.81
C HIS A 155 15.08 -32.05 -15.28
N ARG A 156 15.27 -30.91 -14.59
CA ARG A 156 15.21 -30.81 -13.12
C ARG A 156 13.78 -30.67 -12.59
N PHE A 157 12.83 -30.26 -13.42
CA PHE A 157 11.41 -30.18 -13.04
C PHE A 157 10.71 -31.54 -13.09
N GLN A 158 10.97 -32.36 -14.12
CA GLN A 158 10.31 -33.68 -14.24
C GLN A 158 10.67 -34.69 -13.13
N GLN A 159 11.75 -34.44 -12.38
CA GLN A 159 12.15 -35.28 -11.24
C GLN A 159 11.81 -34.65 -9.87
N ARG A 160 11.24 -33.44 -9.84
CA ARG A 160 10.86 -32.74 -8.61
C ARG A 160 9.39 -32.99 -8.21
N ASP A 161 8.56 -33.55 -9.08
CA ASP A 161 7.13 -33.82 -8.80
C ASP A 161 6.88 -34.95 -7.76
N ASN A 162 7.91 -35.59 -7.20
CA ASN A 162 7.74 -36.68 -6.23
C ASN A 162 8.44 -36.46 -4.88
N ASN A 163 9.02 -35.29 -4.61
CA ASN A 163 9.47 -34.92 -3.27
C ASN A 163 9.80 -33.41 -3.18
N VAL A 164 9.15 -32.71 -2.23
CA VAL A 164 9.41 -31.34 -1.72
C VAL A 164 8.62 -30.16 -2.34
N SER A 165 7.49 -29.80 -1.73
CA SER A 165 7.33 -28.61 -0.85
C SER A 165 6.00 -28.71 -0.08
N ASN A 166 5.99 -28.48 1.24
CA ASN A 166 4.77 -28.28 2.02
C ASN A 166 4.22 -26.85 1.80
N ASP A 167 4.16 -26.42 0.55
CA ASP A 167 3.56 -25.14 0.19
C ASP A 167 2.13 -25.45 -0.22
N ALA A 168 1.17 -25.25 0.69
CA ALA A 168 -0.24 -25.40 0.36
C ALA A 168 -0.55 -24.40 -0.75
N SER A 169 -1.02 -24.88 -1.90
CA SER A 169 -1.42 -23.95 -2.94
C SER A 169 -2.62 -23.15 -2.43
N ILE A 170 -2.76 -21.87 -2.83
CA ILE A 170 -3.96 -21.06 -2.52
C ILE A 170 -5.24 -21.86 -2.80
N LYS A 171 -5.23 -22.68 -3.85
CA LYS A 171 -6.34 -23.55 -4.22
C LYS A 171 -6.67 -24.63 -3.18
N ASP A 172 -5.66 -25.22 -2.53
CA ASP A 172 -5.87 -26.20 -1.46
C ASP A 172 -6.47 -25.54 -0.22
N ILE A 173 -6.07 -24.29 0.07
CA ILE A 173 -6.61 -23.49 1.16
C ILE A 173 -8.06 -23.09 0.84
N GLU A 174 -8.35 -22.65 -0.38
CA GLU A 174 -9.71 -22.39 -0.86
C GLU A 174 -10.62 -23.61 -0.70
N ASP A 175 -10.16 -24.79 -1.14
CA ASP A 175 -10.94 -26.02 -1.00
C ASP A 175 -11.21 -26.35 0.47
N THR A 176 -10.19 -26.23 1.32
CA THR A 176 -10.34 -26.43 2.77
C THR A 176 -11.31 -25.44 3.42
N LEU A 177 -11.34 -24.19 2.94
CA LEU A 177 -12.29 -23.18 3.42
C LEU A 177 -13.72 -23.49 2.99
N ASN A 178 -13.94 -23.81 1.71
CA ASN A 178 -15.26 -24.13 1.21
C ASN A 178 -15.82 -25.41 1.86
N ASP A 179 -14.98 -26.43 2.07
CA ASP A 179 -15.38 -27.64 2.80
C ASP A 179 -15.72 -27.32 4.27
N TYR A 180 -14.94 -26.45 4.93
CA TYR A 180 -15.18 -26.09 6.33
C TYR A 180 -16.43 -25.24 6.54
N PHE A 181 -16.79 -24.40 5.56
CA PHE A 181 -17.94 -23.51 5.61
C PHE A 181 -19.12 -23.98 4.75
N GLU A 182 -19.16 -25.26 4.36
CA GLU A 182 -20.26 -25.86 3.57
C GLU A 182 -21.62 -25.62 4.25
N ASP A 183 -21.69 -25.77 5.59
CA ASP A 183 -22.89 -25.52 6.40
C ASP A 183 -22.99 -24.07 6.93
N GLY A 184 -22.20 -23.14 6.38
CA GLY A 184 -22.05 -21.78 6.92
C GLY A 184 -23.35 -20.97 6.96
N GLY A 185 -24.27 -21.24 6.01
CA GLY A 185 -25.64 -20.73 6.02
C GLY A 185 -26.35 -21.00 7.35
N ASN A 186 -26.50 -22.29 7.66
CA ASN A 186 -27.17 -22.74 8.86
C ASN A 186 -26.42 -22.31 10.14
N ASP A 187 -25.10 -22.48 10.18
CA ASP A 187 -24.31 -22.27 11.38
C ASP A 187 -24.24 -20.80 11.84
N TYR A 188 -24.18 -19.86 10.89
CA TYR A 188 -23.98 -18.44 11.20
C TYR A 188 -25.23 -17.59 10.98
N PHE A 189 -26.12 -18.03 10.09
CA PHE A 189 -27.31 -17.26 9.72
C PHE A 189 -28.61 -17.93 10.18
N ALA A 190 -28.56 -19.20 10.62
CA ALA A 190 -29.72 -20.02 10.99
C ALA A 190 -30.69 -20.23 9.81
N ASP A 191 -30.11 -20.39 8.61
CA ASP A 191 -30.80 -20.59 7.35
C ASP A 191 -29.95 -21.51 6.46
N ASP A 192 -30.41 -22.75 6.27
CA ASP A 192 -29.73 -23.78 5.49
C ASP A 192 -29.85 -23.57 3.97
N GLY A 193 -30.65 -22.61 3.52
CA GLY A 193 -30.74 -22.22 2.12
C GLY A 193 -29.74 -21.15 1.68
N ILE A 194 -28.86 -20.69 2.58
CA ILE A 194 -27.78 -19.74 2.26
C ILE A 194 -26.50 -20.49 1.90
N ASP A 195 -26.14 -20.50 0.62
CA ASP A 195 -24.89 -21.10 0.16
C ASP A 195 -23.71 -20.13 0.36
N VAL A 196 -22.58 -20.67 0.79
CA VAL A 196 -21.34 -19.93 1.00
C VAL A 196 -20.30 -20.34 -0.03
N ALA A 197 -19.79 -19.38 -0.80
CA ALA A 197 -18.64 -19.58 -1.68
C ALA A 197 -17.51 -18.64 -1.31
N ILE A 198 -16.33 -19.21 -1.03
CA ILE A 198 -15.12 -18.50 -0.63
C ILE A 198 -14.05 -18.67 -1.70
N SER A 199 -13.43 -17.58 -2.12
CA SER A 199 -12.23 -17.61 -2.97
C SER A 199 -11.13 -16.74 -2.37
N LEU A 200 -9.89 -17.10 -2.65
CA LEU A 200 -8.69 -16.40 -2.26
C LEU A 200 -7.92 -15.95 -3.51
N ALA A 201 -7.36 -14.76 -3.44
CA ALA A 201 -6.47 -14.25 -4.47
C ALA A 201 -5.42 -13.36 -3.83
N GLY A 202 -4.23 -13.34 -4.43
CA GLY A 202 -3.13 -12.56 -3.89
C GLY A 202 -1.81 -13.29 -4.03
N ASP A 203 -0.87 -12.93 -3.17
CA ASP A 203 0.45 -13.52 -3.02
C ASP A 203 0.79 -13.70 -1.53
N GLU A 204 2.05 -14.08 -1.26
CA GLU A 204 2.57 -14.37 0.08
C GLU A 204 2.56 -13.14 1.01
N ASP A 205 2.52 -11.92 0.45
CA ASP A 205 2.54 -10.66 1.19
C ASP A 205 1.12 -10.09 1.36
N ASP A 206 0.26 -10.20 0.34
CA ASP A 206 -1.11 -9.67 0.33
C ASP A 206 -2.11 -10.76 -0.07
N LEU A 207 -2.98 -11.20 0.87
CA LEU A 207 -3.98 -12.23 0.60
C LEU A 207 -5.40 -11.68 0.80
N ALA A 208 -6.17 -11.65 -0.27
CA ALA A 208 -7.55 -11.17 -0.28
C ALA A 208 -8.54 -12.33 -0.38
N TYR A 209 -9.50 -12.38 0.54
CA TYR A 209 -10.65 -13.28 0.41
C TYR A 209 -11.86 -12.56 -0.20
N ALA A 210 -12.62 -13.29 -1.00
CA ALA A 210 -13.93 -12.89 -1.49
C ALA A 210 -14.94 -13.95 -1.08
N ILE A 211 -16.04 -13.50 -0.46
CA ILE A 211 -17.15 -14.36 -0.09
C ILE A 211 -18.38 -13.93 -0.89
N LYS A 212 -19.06 -14.90 -1.46
CA LYS A 212 -20.40 -14.75 -2.01
C LYS A 212 -21.36 -15.56 -1.17
N LEU A 213 -22.43 -14.91 -0.74
CA LEU A 213 -23.59 -15.57 -0.15
C LEU A 213 -24.67 -15.64 -1.23
N ASP A 214 -25.19 -16.83 -1.47
CA ASP A 214 -26.34 -17.03 -2.35
C ASP A 214 -27.59 -17.24 -1.48
N PHE A 215 -28.59 -16.38 -1.63
CA PHE A 215 -29.84 -16.43 -0.89
C PHE A 215 -30.98 -17.06 -1.72
N SER A 216 -30.69 -17.59 -2.91
CA SER A 216 -31.71 -18.07 -3.87
C SER A 216 -32.65 -19.12 -3.28
N ASP A 217 -32.15 -19.95 -2.36
CA ASP A 217 -32.90 -21.02 -1.69
C ASP A 217 -33.16 -20.72 -0.20
N ALA A 218 -32.83 -19.50 0.27
CA ALA A 218 -32.97 -19.09 1.67
C ALA A 218 -34.43 -18.88 2.10
N ASP A 219 -34.76 -19.27 3.33
CA ASP A 219 -36.11 -19.18 3.90
C ASP A 219 -36.31 -18.01 4.88
N VAL A 220 -35.21 -17.48 5.44
CA VAL A 220 -35.21 -16.52 6.55
C VAL A 220 -34.75 -15.13 6.11
N HIS A 221 -33.77 -15.06 5.20
CA HIS A 221 -33.16 -13.83 4.74
C HIS A 221 -33.22 -13.75 3.21
N ASP A 222 -33.86 -12.71 2.67
CA ASP A 222 -33.98 -12.54 1.22
C ASP A 222 -32.67 -12.04 0.58
N ASP A 223 -31.86 -11.28 1.33
CA ASP A 223 -30.58 -10.75 0.88
C ASP A 223 -29.65 -10.39 2.05
N LEU A 224 -28.42 -10.00 1.71
CA LEU A 224 -27.39 -9.62 2.69
C LEU A 224 -27.80 -8.44 3.61
N THR A 225 -28.69 -7.56 3.17
CA THR A 225 -29.13 -6.37 3.93
C THR A 225 -30.07 -6.75 5.08
N GLU A 226 -30.72 -7.90 4.99
CA GLU A 226 -31.59 -8.45 6.04
C GLU A 226 -30.81 -9.17 7.15
N VAL A 227 -29.55 -9.52 6.87
CA VAL A 227 -28.67 -10.15 7.85
C VAL A 227 -28.09 -9.10 8.79
N SER A 228 -28.24 -9.32 10.11
CA SER A 228 -27.70 -8.37 11.09
C SER A 228 -26.17 -8.23 10.98
N ALA A 229 -25.66 -7.00 11.13
CA ALA A 229 -24.23 -6.73 11.09
C ALA A 229 -23.41 -7.56 12.11
N ASN A 230 -24.01 -7.95 13.24
CA ASN A 230 -23.34 -8.80 14.22
C ASN A 230 -23.15 -10.23 13.70
N LYS A 231 -24.18 -10.83 13.08
CA LYS A 231 -24.05 -12.16 12.45
C LYS A 231 -22.98 -12.14 11.34
N ILE A 232 -23.00 -11.12 10.49
CA ILE A 232 -22.01 -10.96 9.41
C ILE A 232 -20.59 -10.86 9.98
N LYS A 233 -20.38 -10.04 11.02
CA LYS A 233 -19.06 -9.91 11.66
C LYS A 233 -18.58 -11.23 12.26
N THR A 234 -19.44 -11.94 12.96
CA THR A 234 -19.11 -13.25 13.54
C THR A 234 -18.66 -14.24 12.46
N PHE A 235 -19.39 -14.31 11.34
CA PHE A 235 -19.03 -15.16 10.22
C PHE A 235 -17.70 -14.75 9.57
N LEU A 236 -17.50 -13.45 9.29
CA LEU A 236 -16.25 -12.95 8.72
C LEU A 236 -15.03 -13.17 9.65
N ASP A 237 -15.23 -13.02 10.96
CA ASP A 237 -14.19 -13.30 11.96
C ASP A 237 -13.83 -14.79 11.98
N ALA A 238 -14.81 -15.69 11.80
CA ALA A 238 -14.58 -17.13 11.70
C ALA A 238 -13.82 -17.50 10.42
N VAL A 239 -14.23 -16.96 9.26
CA VAL A 239 -13.52 -17.17 7.98
C VAL A 239 -12.08 -16.70 8.11
N ARG A 240 -11.85 -15.49 8.64
CA ARG A 240 -10.49 -14.96 8.85
C ARG A 240 -9.67 -15.84 9.81
N SER A 241 -10.26 -16.29 10.92
CA SER A 241 -9.56 -17.18 11.86
C SER A 241 -9.17 -18.51 11.21
N LYS A 242 -10.03 -19.04 10.32
CA LYS A 242 -9.73 -20.26 9.58
C LYS A 242 -8.62 -20.03 8.56
N ILE A 243 -8.66 -18.93 7.81
CA ILE A 243 -7.57 -18.52 6.91
C ILE A 243 -6.24 -18.47 7.65
N TYR A 244 -6.16 -17.77 8.79
CA TYR A 244 -4.94 -17.70 9.60
C TYR A 244 -4.43 -19.07 10.05
N THR A 245 -5.34 -20.03 10.28
CA THR A 245 -4.97 -21.39 10.68
C THR A 245 -4.39 -22.18 9.50
N GLU A 246 -4.96 -22.02 8.30
CA GLU A 246 -4.51 -22.75 7.11
C GLU A 246 -3.21 -22.20 6.52
N ILE A 247 -2.92 -20.91 6.73
CA ILE A 247 -1.68 -20.27 6.25
C ILE A 247 -0.53 -20.37 7.25
N ASP A 248 -0.77 -20.76 8.51
CA ASP A 248 0.27 -20.90 9.54
C ASP A 248 1.34 -21.91 9.11
N GLY A 249 2.60 -21.49 9.04
CA GLY A 249 3.71 -22.31 8.56
C GLY A 249 3.77 -22.52 7.05
N THR A 250 2.98 -21.77 6.27
CA THR A 250 3.05 -21.70 4.80
C THR A 250 3.78 -20.43 4.35
N GLY A 251 3.99 -20.25 3.04
CA GLY A 251 4.52 -18.98 2.50
C GLY A 251 3.63 -17.77 2.76
N TYR A 252 2.35 -17.97 3.10
CA TYR A 252 1.37 -16.92 3.35
C TYR A 252 1.23 -16.54 4.83
N GLU A 253 2.06 -17.11 5.73
CA GLU A 253 1.89 -16.95 7.20
C GLU A 253 1.94 -15.50 7.67
N ASP A 254 2.64 -14.63 6.93
CA ASP A 254 2.81 -13.21 7.21
C ASP A 254 1.93 -12.29 6.33
N ALA A 255 1.02 -12.84 5.53
CA ALA A 255 0.23 -12.08 4.57
C ALA A 255 -0.77 -11.11 5.24
N ASP A 256 -0.86 -9.90 4.69
CA ASP A 256 -1.89 -8.93 5.04
C ASP A 256 -3.25 -9.40 4.49
N ILE A 257 -4.18 -9.70 5.41
CA ILE A 257 -5.48 -10.24 5.04
C ILE A 257 -6.52 -9.13 4.81
N THR A 258 -7.06 -9.07 3.59
CA THR A 258 -8.21 -8.22 3.25
C THR A 258 -9.39 -9.06 2.79
N GLY A 259 -10.60 -8.46 2.80
CA GLY A 259 -11.81 -9.22 2.54
C GLY A 259 -12.93 -8.42 1.88
N LYS A 260 -13.71 -9.09 1.02
CA LYS A 260 -15.01 -8.59 0.56
C LYS A 260 -16.07 -9.69 0.70
N LEU A 261 -17.24 -9.34 1.21
CA LEU A 261 -18.43 -10.16 1.19
C LEU A 261 -19.51 -9.45 0.38
N VAL A 262 -20.13 -10.18 -0.54
CA VAL A 262 -21.23 -9.72 -1.38
C VAL A 262 -22.35 -10.76 -1.41
N ASP A 263 -23.53 -10.29 -1.78
CA ASP A 263 -24.61 -11.14 -2.27
C ASP A 263 -24.31 -11.60 -3.71
N ASN A 264 -24.69 -12.83 -4.07
CA ASN A 264 -24.53 -13.38 -5.41
C ASN A 264 -25.38 -12.62 -6.46
N ASP A 265 -26.54 -12.09 -6.07
CA ASP A 265 -27.57 -11.54 -6.97
C ASP A 265 -27.37 -10.07 -7.35
N GLN A 266 -26.15 -9.70 -7.77
CA GLN A 266 -25.81 -8.34 -8.23
C GLN A 266 -26.15 -7.25 -7.20
N ALA A 267 -26.14 -7.56 -5.90
CA ALA A 267 -26.45 -6.56 -4.89
C ALA A 267 -25.36 -5.48 -4.86
N SER A 268 -25.80 -4.21 -4.90
CA SER A 268 -24.94 -3.08 -4.62
C SER A 268 -24.42 -3.07 -3.19
N TYR A 269 -25.02 -3.84 -2.26
CA TYR A 269 -24.59 -3.88 -0.86
C TYR A 269 -23.45 -4.87 -0.65
N TYR A 270 -22.42 -4.45 0.08
CA TYR A 270 -21.25 -5.26 0.40
C TYR A 270 -20.69 -4.95 1.78
N VAL A 271 -19.87 -5.89 2.26
CA VAL A 271 -19.04 -5.70 3.45
C VAL A 271 -17.57 -5.83 3.05
N ARG A 272 -16.73 -4.88 3.46
CA ARG A 272 -15.27 -4.93 3.25
C ARG A 272 -14.54 -5.03 4.57
N TYR A 273 -13.51 -5.86 4.61
CA TYR A 273 -12.51 -5.92 5.66
C TYR A 273 -11.20 -5.35 5.13
N ASN A 274 -10.66 -4.34 5.79
CA ASN A 274 -9.45 -3.63 5.37
C ASN A 274 -8.19 -4.00 6.17
N GLY A 275 -8.20 -5.15 6.85
CA GLY A 275 -7.12 -5.55 7.76
C GLY A 275 -7.32 -5.11 9.21
N SER A 276 -8.30 -4.25 9.52
CA SER A 276 -8.56 -3.79 10.90
C SER A 276 -10.04 -3.65 11.25
N SER A 277 -10.91 -3.34 10.29
CA SER A 277 -12.31 -3.06 10.55
C SER A 277 -13.21 -3.48 9.40
N TYR A 278 -14.49 -3.66 9.71
CA TYR A 278 -15.54 -3.95 8.74
C TYR A 278 -16.28 -2.67 8.34
N THR A 279 -16.40 -2.43 7.04
CA THR A 279 -17.22 -1.36 6.47
C THR A 279 -18.40 -1.98 5.73
N PHE A 280 -19.61 -1.51 6.04
CA PHE A 280 -20.86 -1.90 5.40
C PHE A 280 -21.29 -0.77 4.48
N SER A 281 -21.44 -1.04 3.19
CA SER A 281 -21.69 0.03 2.21
C SER A 281 -22.43 -0.48 0.98
N TRP A 282 -22.95 0.48 0.21
CA TRP A 282 -23.48 0.30 -1.12
C TRP A 282 -22.41 0.74 -2.16
N ASP A 283 -22.31 0.05 -3.29
CA ASP A 283 -21.46 0.37 -4.46
C ASP A 283 -22.07 1.51 -5.29
#